data_AF-A0A0B8QKN4-F1
#
_entry.id   AF-A0A0B8QKN4-F1
#
_cell.length_a   1.000
_cell.length_b   1.000
_cell.length_c   1.000
_cell.angle_alpha   90.00
_cell.angle_beta   90.00
_cell.angle_gamma   90.00
#
_symmetry.space_group_name_H-M   'P 1'
#
loop_
_entity.id
_entity.type
_entity.pdbx_description
1 polymer ?
#
loop_
_entity_poly.entity_id
_entity_poly.type
_entity_poly.pdbx_seq_one_letter_code
_entity_poly.pdbx_strand_id
1 'polypeptide(L)'
;MRDYPIIPCNLCGSQPNLQRQNIKQMLNGWDKQFPGRIETMFRAMQNVVPSHLADFELFDFKSVDKDSGVINGGDIGFDKEEMPEVSTSEAVEFDPKLQLDVTNI
;
A
#
# COMPACT_ATOMS: atom_id res chain seq x y z
N MET A 1 40.08 1.01 13.70
CA MET A 1 39.23 0.08 12.94
C MET A 1 38.33 -0.59 13.95
N ARG A 2 37.00 -0.54 13.80
CA ARG A 2 36.09 -1.18 14.76
C ARG A 2 35.90 -2.64 14.32
N ASP A 3 36.30 -3.59 15.16
CA ASP A 3 36.16 -5.03 14.92
C ASP A 3 34.71 -5.47 15.15
N TYR A 4 33.85 -5.17 14.18
CA TYR A 4 32.54 -5.82 14.14
C TYR A 4 32.76 -7.29 13.82
N PRO A 5 32.30 -8.24 14.66
CA PRO A 5 32.38 -9.65 14.32
C PRO A 5 31.56 -9.86 13.04
N ILE A 6 32.24 -10.07 11.92
CA ILE A 6 31.61 -10.52 10.69
C ILE A 6 31.08 -11.91 11.01
N ILE A 7 29.79 -12.00 11.33
CA ILE A 7 29.14 -13.27 11.65
C ILE A 7 29.30 -14.16 10.41
N PRO A 8 30.04 -15.27 10.51
CA PRO A 8 30.38 -16.04 9.32
C PRO A 8 29.10 -16.66 8.75
N CYS A 9 28.97 -16.60 7.42
CA CYS A 9 27.75 -16.91 6.66
C CYS A 9 27.29 -18.38 6.76
N ASN A 10 28.01 -19.20 7.52
CA ASN A 10 27.70 -20.58 7.86
C ASN A 10 26.78 -20.71 9.09
N LEU A 11 26.58 -19.67 9.92
CA LEU A 11 25.66 -19.74 11.07
C LEU A 11 24.18 -19.78 10.66
N CYS A 12 23.80 -19.06 9.60
CA CYS A 12 22.41 -18.94 9.15
C CYS A 12 21.93 -20.12 8.27
N GLY A 13 22.82 -21.05 7.90
CA GLY A 13 22.50 -22.17 7.00
C GLY A 13 22.57 -23.55 7.64
N SER A 14 23.21 -23.69 8.80
CA SER A 14 23.59 -24.98 9.39
C SER A 14 22.94 -25.29 10.75
N GLN A 15 22.08 -24.40 11.26
CA GLN A 15 21.46 -24.56 12.57
C GLN A 15 20.17 -25.41 12.51
N PRO A 16 19.89 -26.28 13.48
CA PRO A 16 18.71 -27.16 13.42
C PRO A 16 17.35 -26.43 13.53
N ASN A 17 17.31 -25.17 14.00
CA ASN A 17 16.09 -24.37 14.18
C ASN A 17 15.99 -23.22 13.16
N LEU A 18 16.05 -23.55 11.87
CA LEU A 18 16.09 -22.57 10.79
C LEU A 18 14.73 -21.95 10.50
N GLN A 19 14.31 -21.04 11.37
CA GLN A 19 13.14 -20.18 11.13
C GLN A 19 13.24 -19.47 9.77
N ARG A 20 14.46 -19.10 9.34
CA ARG A 20 14.67 -18.50 8.02
C ARG A 20 14.37 -19.46 6.87
N GLN A 21 14.65 -20.76 7.00
CA GLN A 21 14.27 -21.74 5.98
C GLN A 21 12.76 -21.95 5.95
N ASN A 22 12.11 -22.02 7.12
CA ASN A 22 10.65 -22.12 7.22
C ASN A 22 9.97 -20.91 6.56
N ILE A 23 10.42 -19.69 6.87
CA ILE A 23 9.91 -18.46 6.25
C ILE A 23 10.15 -18.47 4.74
N LYS A 24 11.34 -18.91 4.27
CA LYS A 24 11.62 -19.03 2.84
C LYS A 24 10.66 -19.98 2.13
N GLN A 25 10.35 -21.12 2.74
CA GLN A 25 9.37 -22.08 2.21
C GLN A 25 7.96 -21.49 2.19
N MET A 26 7.56 -20.80 3.25
CA MET A 26 6.26 -20.11 3.34
C MET A 26 6.10 -19.06 2.24
N LEU A 27 7.09 -18.18 2.05
CA LEU A 27 7.08 -17.15 1.01
C LEU A 27 6.99 -17.77 -0.39
N ASN A 28 7.79 -18.80 -0.68
CA ASN A 28 7.73 -19.51 -1.95
C ASN A 28 6.37 -20.21 -2.16
N GLY A 29 5.74 -20.71 -1.10
CA GLY A 29 4.41 -21.31 -1.16
C GLY A 29 3.33 -20.28 -1.48
N TRP A 30 3.42 -19.10 -0.89
CA TRP A 30 2.51 -17.98 -1.15
C TRP A 30 2.61 -17.44 -2.58
N ASP A 31 3.83 -17.34 -3.12
CA ASP A 31 4.04 -16.90 -4.51
C ASP A 31 3.48 -17.88 -5.54
N LYS A 32 3.63 -19.19 -5.28
CA LYS A 32 3.01 -20.22 -6.13
C LYS A 32 1.48 -20.16 -6.12
N GLN A 33 0.88 -19.86 -4.98
CA GLN A 33 -0.58 -19.75 -4.85
C GLN A 33 -1.10 -18.43 -5.43
N PHE A 34 -0.33 -17.36 -5.31
CA PHE A 34 -0.68 -16.01 -5.72
C PHE A 34 0.55 -15.34 -6.36
N PRO A 35 0.74 -15.51 -7.68
CA PRO A 35 1.89 -14.93 -8.39
C PRO A 35 1.93 -13.42 -8.21
N GLY A 36 3.11 -12.86 -7.91
CA GLY A 36 3.27 -11.42 -7.69
C GLY A 36 3.13 -10.99 -6.22
N ARG A 37 2.83 -11.92 -5.31
CA ARG A 37 2.63 -11.62 -3.90
C ARG A 37 3.92 -11.20 -3.22
N ILE A 38 5.05 -11.81 -3.56
CA ILE A 38 6.35 -11.44 -2.97
C ILE A 38 6.72 -10.01 -3.35
N GLU A 39 6.51 -9.62 -4.61
CA GLU A 39 6.76 -8.28 -5.13
C GLU A 39 5.86 -7.25 -4.45
N THR A 40 4.59 -7.60 -4.23
CA THR A 40 3.63 -6.77 -3.51
C THR A 40 4.07 -6.57 -2.05
N MET A 41 4.46 -7.65 -1.37
CA MET A 41 5.01 -7.57 -0.01
C MET A 41 6.29 -6.73 0.04
N PHE A 42 7.19 -6.89 -0.93
CA PHE A 42 8.43 -6.12 -1.01
C PHE A 42 8.14 -4.62 -1.20
N ARG A 43 7.22 -4.27 -2.10
CA ARG A 43 6.78 -2.88 -2.28
C ARG A 43 6.15 -2.31 -1.02
N ALA A 44 5.34 -3.08 -0.30
CA ALA A 44 4.75 -2.65 0.97
C ALA A 44 5.83 -2.37 2.03
N MET A 45 6.89 -3.20 2.09
CA MET A 45 8.02 -2.96 3.00
C MET A 45 8.82 -1.69 2.68
N GLN A 46 8.79 -1.20 1.44
CA GLN A 46 9.46 0.04 1.04
C GLN A 46 8.60 1.29 1.30
N ASN A 47 7.28 1.13 1.33
CA ASN A 47 6.32 2.23 1.45
C ASN A 47 5.53 2.08 2.75
N VAL A 48 6.22 2.22 3.88
CA VAL A 48 5.62 2.06 5.21
C VAL A 48 4.95 3.37 5.65
N VAL A 49 3.68 3.28 6.03
CA VAL A 49 2.91 4.39 6.61
C VAL A 49 2.96 4.27 8.15
N PRO A 50 3.41 5.30 8.89
CA PRO A 50 3.55 5.22 10.36
C PRO A 50 2.26 4.82 11.09
N SER A 51 1.09 5.26 10.62
CA SER A 51 -0.20 4.90 11.21
C SER A 51 -0.48 3.38 11.22
N HIS A 52 0.07 2.61 10.26
CA HIS A 52 -0.10 1.15 10.19
C HIS A 52 0.77 0.38 11.19
N LEU A 53 1.80 1.01 11.75
CA LEU A 53 2.73 0.36 12.68
C LEU A 53 2.20 0.28 14.11
N ALA A 54 1.07 0.92 14.41
CA ALA A 54 0.49 1.03 15.76
C ALA A 54 1.51 1.49 16.82
N ASP A 55 2.46 2.34 16.40
CA ASP A 55 3.53 2.86 17.23
C ASP A 55 3.22 4.31 17.63
N PHE A 56 3.01 4.53 18.93
CA PHE A 56 2.66 5.84 19.49
C PHE A 56 3.82 6.85 19.47
N GLU A 57 5.07 6.40 19.31
CA GLU A 57 6.23 7.30 19.18
C GLU A 57 6.35 7.83 17.75
N LEU A 58 5.98 7.01 16.76
CA LEU A 58 6.06 7.35 15.34
C LEU A 58 4.78 8.03 14.82
N PHE A 59 3.63 7.78 15.45
CA PHE A 59 2.35 8.38 15.07
C PHE A 59 1.53 8.73 16.32
N ASP A 60 1.21 10.02 16.49
CA ASP A 60 0.42 10.48 17.63
C ASP A 60 -1.08 10.27 17.40
N PHE A 61 -1.56 9.07 17.71
CA PHE A 61 -2.98 8.73 17.59
C PHE A 61 -3.90 9.60 18.48
N LYS A 62 -3.39 10.28 19.52
CA LYS A 62 -4.23 11.03 20.46
C LYS A 62 -4.61 12.42 19.95
N SER A 63 -3.83 12.98 19.03
CA SER A 63 -4.13 14.27 18.39
C SER A 63 -4.97 14.14 17.13
N VAL A 64 -5.32 12.91 16.72
CA VAL A 64 -6.21 12.65 15.59
C VAL A 64 -7.66 12.92 16.00
N ASP A 65 -8.22 14.00 15.45
CA ASP A 65 -9.62 14.39 15.62
C ASP A 65 -10.33 14.56 14.27
N LYS A 66 -11.66 14.67 14.26
CA LYS A 66 -12.43 14.84 13.01
C LYS A 66 -12.02 16.06 12.17
N ASP A 67 -11.49 17.07 12.82
CA ASP A 67 -11.08 18.33 12.20
C ASP A 67 -9.59 18.34 11.79
N SER A 68 -8.84 17.26 12.08
CA SER A 68 -7.40 17.19 11.84
C SER A 68 -7.00 17.10 10.36
N GLY A 69 -7.97 16.88 9.45
CA GLY A 69 -7.73 16.82 8.01
C GLY A 69 -6.83 15.66 7.60
N VAL A 70 -6.18 15.78 6.43
CA VAL A 70 -5.22 14.76 5.94
C VAL A 70 -3.93 14.88 6.73
N ILE A 71 -3.68 13.90 7.61
CA ILE A 71 -2.48 13.85 8.45
C ILE A 71 -1.32 13.24 7.65
N ASN A 72 -0.15 13.89 7.65
CA ASN A 72 1.06 13.31 7.06
C ASN A 72 1.43 12.01 7.78
N GLY A 73 1.43 10.89 7.05
CA GLY A 73 1.61 9.55 7.62
C GLY A 73 0.34 8.89 8.15
N GLY A 74 -0.83 9.47 7.88
CA GLY A 74 -2.14 8.83 8.02
C GLY A 74 -2.42 7.82 6.90
N ASP A 75 -3.29 6.87 7.18
CA ASP A 75 -3.77 5.91 6.17
C ASP A 75 -4.88 6.55 5.33
N ILE A 76 -4.69 6.55 4.00
CA ILE A 76 -5.67 7.06 3.03
C ILE A 76 -6.51 5.95 2.39
N GLY A 77 -6.29 4.68 2.75
CA GLY A 77 -6.89 3.52 2.07
C GLY A 77 -8.42 3.45 2.13
N PHE A 78 -9.05 4.18 3.06
CA PHE A 78 -10.50 4.23 3.23
C PHE A 78 -11.09 5.64 3.09
N ASP A 79 -10.26 6.62 2.71
CA ASP A 79 -10.74 7.98 2.51
C ASP A 79 -11.60 8.05 1.24
N LYS A 80 -12.63 8.89 1.28
CA LYS A 80 -13.45 9.13 0.09
C LYS A 80 -12.59 9.85 -0.95
N GLU A 81 -12.57 9.34 -2.18
CA GLU A 81 -11.98 10.07 -3.29
C GLU A 81 -12.62 11.46 -3.40
N GLU A 82 -11.80 12.50 -3.44
CA GLU A 82 -12.25 13.84 -3.75
C GLU A 82 -12.72 13.85 -5.20
N MET A 83 -14.04 13.78 -5.39
CA MET A 83 -14.62 13.97 -6.71
C MET A 83 -14.35 15.41 -7.15
N PRO A 84 -13.88 15.65 -8.37
CA PRO A 84 -13.76 17.01 -8.88
C PRO A 84 -15.13 17.67 -8.78
N GLU A 85 -15.18 18.86 -8.17
CA GLU A 85 -16.40 19.66 -8.12
C GLU A 85 -16.77 20.07 -9.55
N VAL A 86 -17.60 19.27 -10.19
CA VAL A 86 -18.24 19.65 -11.44
C VAL A 86 -19.24 20.74 -11.09
N SER A 87 -18.87 21.98 -11.37
CA SER A 87 -19.78 23.12 -11.25
C SER A 87 -20.99 22.86 -12.13
N THR A 88 -22.15 22.63 -11.51
CA THR A 88 -23.45 22.41 -12.18
C THR A 88 -23.97 23.63 -12.93
N SER A 89 -23.20 24.72 -13.03
CA SER A 89 -23.55 25.93 -13.77
C SER A 89 -23.48 25.78 -15.28
N GLU A 90 -22.85 24.74 -15.80
CA GLU A 90 -22.78 24.44 -17.24
C GLU A 90 -23.47 23.13 -17.59
N ALA A 91 -24.65 22.89 -17.01
CA ALA A 91 -25.57 21.91 -17.56
C ALA A 91 -26.02 22.41 -18.94
N VAL A 92 -25.27 22.07 -19.99
CA VAL A 92 -25.68 22.29 -21.38
C VAL A 92 -26.91 21.42 -21.61
N GLU A 93 -28.04 22.06 -21.84
CA GLU A 93 -29.29 21.40 -22.18
C GLU A 93 -29.06 20.48 -23.38
N PHE A 94 -29.46 19.21 -23.28
CA PHE A 94 -29.26 18.22 -24.33
C PHE A 94 -30.00 18.69 -25.60
N ASP A 95 -29.26 19.16 -26.62
CA ASP A 95 -29.83 19.53 -27.92
C ASP A 95 -30.18 18.26 -28.70
N PRO A 96 -31.49 17.96 -28.92
CA PRO A 96 -31.92 16.78 -29.65
C PRO A 96 -31.39 16.72 -31.10
N LYS A 97 -30.87 17.83 -31.65
CA LYS A 97 -30.27 17.87 -32.99
C LYS A 97 -28.84 17.35 -33.06
N LEU A 98 -28.15 17.21 -31.92
CA LEU A 98 -26.80 16.63 -31.85
C LEU A 98 -26.81 15.10 -31.74
N GLN A 99 -27.99 14.49 -31.88
CA GLN A 99 -28.13 13.04 -31.86
C GLN A 99 -27.47 12.44 -33.12
N LEU A 100 -26.30 11.84 -32.93
CA LEU A 100 -25.63 11.06 -33.96
C LEU A 100 -26.50 9.83 -34.27
N ASP A 101 -27.02 9.76 -35.49
CA ASP A 101 -27.82 8.62 -35.92
C ASP A 101 -26.91 7.44 -36.27
N VAL A 102 -26.71 6.56 -35.27
CA VAL A 102 -25.82 5.39 -35.38
C VAL A 102 -26.45 4.26 -36.21
N THR A 103 -27.59 4.49 -36.88
CA THR A 103 -28.29 3.46 -37.66
C THR A 103 -27.97 3.41 -39.15
N ASN A 104 -27.03 4.24 -39.63
CA ASN A 104 -26.47 4.08 -40.98
C ASN A 104 -25.31 3.06 -41.00
N ILE A 105 -25.67 1.78 -41.00
CA ILE A 105 -24.87 0.67 -41.57
C ILE A 105 -25.79 -0.11 -42.50
#